data_AF-A0A835X9A0-F1
#
_entry.id   AF-A0A835X9A0-F1
#
_cell.length_a   1.000
_cell.length_b   1.000
_cell.length_c   1.000
_cell.angle_alpha   90.00
_cell.angle_beta   90.00
_cell.angle_gamma   90.00
#
_symmetry.space_group_name_H-M   'P 1'
#
loop_
_entity.id
_entity.type
_entity.pdbx_description
1 polymer ?
#
loop_
_entity_poly.entity_id
_entity_poly.type
_entity_poly.pdbx_seq_one_letter_code
_entity_poly.pdbx_strand_id
1 'polypeptide(L)' 'MTFSKGSLILIDYTAKVKDTNEVFETTSEDDAKKHSIHDTNIKYQPKLVSVGESWVLKGLDEA' A
#
# COMPACT_ATOMS: atom_id res chain seq x y z
N MET A 1 2.74 9.63 14.26
CA MET A 1 3.98 8.96 14.74
C MET A 1 5.06 9.30 13.74
N THR A 2 6.27 9.65 14.18
CA THR A 2 7.37 9.99 13.27
C THR A 2 8.30 8.80 13.19
N PHE A 3 8.46 8.22 12.00
CA PHE A 3 9.42 7.14 11.77
C PHE A 3 10.76 7.74 11.32
N SER A 4 11.86 7.11 11.73
CA SER A 4 13.19 7.49 11.27
C SER A 4 13.45 6.90 9.88
N LYS A 5 14.25 7.58 9.06
CA LYS A 5 14.77 6.99 7.81
C LYS A 5 15.45 5.63 8.10
N GLY A 6 15.17 4.63 7.27
CA GLY A 6 15.63 3.25 7.43
C GLY A 6 14.80 2.39 8.40
N SER A 7 13.71 2.94 8.98
CA SER A 7 12.80 2.13 9.79
C SER A 7 12.04 1.14 8.90
N LEU A 8 11.99 -0.11 9.35
CA LEU A 8 11.17 -1.14 8.73
C LEU A 8 9.79 -1.15 9.37
N ILE A 9 8.76 -0.89 8.56
CA ILE A 9 7.37 -0.87 8.99
C ILE A 9 6.54 -1.81 8.13
N LEU A 10 5.51 -2.39 8.74
CA LEU A 10 4.45 -3.08 8.02
C LEU A 10 3.30 -2.10 7.82
N ILE A 11 2.90 -1.90 6.58
CA ILE A 11 1.79 -1.01 6.25
C ILE A 11 0.65 -1.77 5.58
N ASP A 12 -0.57 -1.47 6.00
CA ASP A 12 -1.76 -1.77 5.24
C ASP A 12 -2.21 -0.53 4.49
N TYR A 13 -2.48 -0.68 3.19
CA TYR A 13 -2.91 0.44 2.36
C TYR A 13 -3.81 0.00 1.22
N THR A 14 -4.61 0.95 0.77
CA THR A 14 -5.42 0.85 -0.46
C THR A 14 -5.09 2.07 -1.30
N ALA A 15 -4.47 1.83 -2.46
CA ALA A 15 -4.09 2.88 -3.39
C ALA A 15 -5.24 3.14 -4.37
N LYS A 16 -5.64 4.42 -4.46
CA LYS A 16 -6.72 4.88 -5.33
C LYS A 16 -6.29 6.06 -6.18
N VAL A 17 -6.77 6.09 -7.42
CA VAL A 17 -6.63 7.27 -8.29
C VAL A 17 -7.52 8.37 -7.74
N LYS A 18 -6.95 9.54 -7.43
CA LYS A 18 -7.67 10.66 -6.79
C LYS A 18 -8.87 11.14 -7.60
N ASP A 19 -8.73 11.17 -8.93
CA ASP A 19 -9.73 11.75 -9.82
C ASP A 19 -10.91 10.79 -10.08
N THR A 20 -10.65 9.48 -10.18
CA THR A 20 -11.68 8.47 -10.50
C THR A 20 -12.15 7.68 -9.28
N ASN A 21 -11.45 7.77 -8.14
CA ASN A 21 -11.58 6.87 -6.99
C ASN A 21 -11.39 5.38 -7.33
N GLU A 22 -10.79 5.08 -8.48
CA GLU A 22 -10.48 3.72 -8.89
C GLU A 22 -9.37 3.15 -8.01
N VAL A 23 -9.64 2.03 -7.36
CA VAL A 23 -8.65 1.29 -6.57
C VAL A 23 -7.88 0.39 -7.53
N PHE A 24 -6.55 0.55 -7.56
CA PHE A 24 -5.69 -0.24 -8.44
C PHE A 24 -4.74 -1.16 -7.67
N GLU A 25 -4.58 -0.96 -6.36
CA GLU A 25 -3.74 -1.80 -5.50
C GLU A 25 -4.26 -1.75 -4.06
N THR A 26 -4.20 -2.88 -3.35
CA THR A 26 -4.51 -2.94 -1.91
C THR A 26 -3.82 -4.12 -1.25
N THR A 27 -3.49 -3.98 0.03
CA THR A 27 -3.03 -5.09 0.88
C THR A 27 -4.19 -5.86 1.53
N SER A 28 -5.42 -5.37 1.40
CA SER A 28 -6.65 -5.97 1.96
C SER A 28 -7.36 -6.83 0.93
N GLU A 29 -7.52 -8.12 1.23
CA GLU A 29 -8.22 -9.05 0.32
C GLU A 29 -9.70 -8.66 0.12
N ASP A 30 -10.35 -8.17 1.18
CA ASP A 30 -11.74 -7.74 1.14
C ASP A 30 -11.92 -6.56 0.17
N ASP A 31 -11.01 -5.58 0.21
CA ASP A 31 -11.08 -4.44 -0.71
C ASP A 31 -10.71 -4.87 -2.14
N ALA A 32 -9.77 -5.79 -2.31
CA ALA A 32 -9.43 -6.33 -3.63
C ALA A 32 -10.65 -7.01 -4.28
N LYS A 33 -11.41 -7.78 -3.50
CA LYS A 33 -12.65 -8.44 -3.96
C LYS A 33 -13.74 -7.42 -4.27
N LYS A 34 -13.98 -6.43 -3.39
CA LYS A 34 -14.98 -5.37 -3.62
C LYS A 34 -14.71 -4.58 -4.90
N HIS A 35 -13.44 -4.31 -5.17
CA HIS A 35 -13.00 -3.52 -6.33
C HIS A 35 -12.67 -4.37 -7.56
N SER A 36 -12.94 -5.68 -7.52
CA SER A 36 -12.69 -6.61 -8.65
C SER A 36 -11.24 -6.65 -9.15
N ILE A 37 -10.28 -6.35 -8.26
CA ILE A 37 -8.83 -6.41 -8.52
C ILE A 37 -8.16 -7.58 -7.78
N HIS A 38 -8.96 -8.54 -7.31
CA HIS A 38 -8.48 -9.71 -6.58
C HIS A 38 -7.70 -10.66 -7.50
N ASP A 39 -6.41 -10.82 -7.22
CA ASP A 39 -5.56 -11.87 -7.77
C ASP A 39 -5.38 -13.03 -6.77
N THR A 40 -5.66 -14.26 -7.20
CA THR A 40 -5.52 -15.48 -6.39
C THR A 40 -4.08 -15.92 -6.15
N ASN A 41 -3.12 -15.39 -6.92
CA ASN A 41 -1.70 -15.66 -6.75
C ASN A 41 -1.06 -14.71 -5.72
N ILE A 42 -1.75 -13.63 -5.36
CA ILE A 42 -1.27 -12.65 -4.39
C ILE A 42 -1.74 -13.05 -2.99
N LYS A 43 -0.80 -13.04 -2.04
CA LYS A 43 -1.12 -13.13 -0.62
C LYS A 43 -1.32 -11.72 -0.05
N TYR A 44 -2.56 -11.37 0.23
CA TYR A 44 -2.95 -10.11 0.87
C TYR A 44 -2.50 -10.10 2.33
N GLN A 45 -1.54 -9.24 2.64
CA GLN A 45 -0.98 -9.04 3.97
C GLN A 45 -0.26 -7.67 4.01
N PRO A 46 0.03 -7.13 5.20
CA PRO A 46 0.78 -5.89 5.32
C PRO A 46 2.09 -5.93 4.55
N LYS A 47 2.41 -4.85 3.84
CA LYS A 47 3.63 -4.75 3.03
C LYS A 47 4.77 -4.23 3.88
N LEU A 48 5.92 -4.90 3.83
CA LEU A 48 7.15 -4.42 4.45
C LEU A 48 7.73 -3.27 3.63
N VAL A 49 7.96 -2.13 4.29
CA VAL A 49 8.48 -0.91 3.68
C VAL A 49 9.61 -0.35 4.53
N SER A 50 10.67 0.13 3.87
CA SER A 50 11.75 0.90 4.50
C SER A 50 11.51 2.39 4.29
N VAL A 51 11.30 3.12 5.37
CA VAL A 51 10.99 4.56 5.35
C VAL A 51 12.16 5.38 4.80
N GLY A 52 11.91 6.24 3.82
CA GLY A 52 12.88 7.15 3.21
C GLY A 52 13.87 6.48 2.26
N GLU A 53 13.58 5.25 1.82
CA GLU A 53 14.41 4.45 0.90
C GLU A 53 13.73 4.24 -0.47
N SER A 54 12.61 4.93 -0.75
CA SER A 54 11.92 4.89 -2.06
C SER A 54 11.38 3.51 -2.46
N TRP A 55 10.98 2.68 -1.48
CA TRP A 55 10.34 1.38 -1.72
C TRP A 55 8.87 1.51 -2.18
N VAL A 56 8.27 2.66 -1.89
CA VAL A 56 6.91 3.03 -2.27
C VAL A 56 6.91 4.39 -2.97
N LEU A 57 5.75 4.82 -3.47
CA LEU A 57 5.61 6.15 -4.06
C LEU A 57 6.13 7.22 -3.09
N LYS A 58 6.90 8.18 -3.61
CA LYS A 58 7.53 9.24 -2.82
C LYS A 58 6.55 9.95 -1.87
N GLY A 59 5.33 10.23 -2.33
CA GLY A 59 4.31 10.86 -1.50
C GLY A 59 3.82 10.00 -0.33
N LEU A 60 3.96 8.67 -0.40
CA LEU A 60 3.69 7.76 0.72
C LEU A 60 4.93 7.57 1.61
N ASP A 61 6.12 7.64 1.03
CA ASP A 61 7.40 7.51 1.76
C ASP A 61 7.72 8.74 2.62
N GLU A 62 7.23 9.92 2.23
CA GLU A 62 7.46 11.20 2.91
C GLU A 62 6.30 11.66 3.82
N ALA A 63 5.15 10.96 3.81
CA ALA A 63 3.96 11.31 4.59
C ALA A 63 4.07 10.91 6.07
#